data_AF-A0A918NBY4-F1
#
_entry.id   AF-A0A918NBY4-F1
#
_cell.length_a   1.000
_cell.length_b   1.000
_cell.length_c   1.000
_cell.angle_alpha   90.00
_cell.angle_beta   90.00
_cell.angle_gamma   90.00
#
_symmetry.space_group_name_H-M   'P 1'
#
loop_
_entity.id
_entity.type
_entity.pdbx_description
1 polymer ?
#
loop_
_entity_poly.entity_id
_entity_poly.type
_entity_poly.pdbx_seq_one_letter_code
_entity_poly.pdbx_strand_id
1 'polypeptide(L)'
;MAYDEGLAQRIRDYFQGRTDVVEKKMFGGLCFMVHDHMCCGLLGNDLMARIGPDHYEEHLALPHAKPMEFTGRPMKGILTVEAEGLAEDADLFAWIDRCVAFVDTLPPKAPKKSRKSRTSARSDDAFAGLSAPARRALANAGINTLKDLSRYSQAEILKLHGMGPSSIPKLEKALRDGGFSFQ
;
A
#
# COMPACT_ATOMS: atom_id res chain seq x y z
N MET A 1 16.90 11.53 9.72
CA MET A 1 15.72 10.79 10.20
C MET A 1 14.66 10.77 9.10
N ALA A 2 13.67 9.89 9.18
CA ALA A 2 12.59 9.83 8.19
C ALA A 2 11.62 11.02 8.29
N TYR A 3 11.45 11.56 9.50
CA TYR A 3 10.68 12.77 9.80
C TYR A 3 11.18 13.40 11.13
N ASP A 4 10.81 14.65 11.39
CA ASP A 4 11.06 15.34 12.66
C ASP A 4 10.04 14.91 13.74
N GLU A 5 10.52 14.33 14.84
CA GLU A 5 9.67 13.83 15.94
C GLU A 5 9.03 14.97 16.76
N GLY A 6 9.64 16.15 16.82
CA GLY A 6 9.08 17.31 17.51
C GLY A 6 7.89 17.88 16.75
N LEU A 7 8.02 18.03 15.42
CA LEU A 7 6.89 18.37 14.54
C LEU A 7 5.80 17.30 14.61
N ALA A 8 6.18 16.02 14.61
CA ALA A 8 5.22 14.93 14.75
C ALA A 8 4.43 15.03 16.06
N GLN A 9 5.10 15.37 17.16
CA GLN A 9 4.44 15.54 18.45
C GLN A 9 3.45 16.72 18.45
N ARG A 10 3.83 17.86 17.86
CA ARG A 10 2.92 19.02 17.73
C ARG A 10 1.66 18.68 16.94
N ILE A 11 1.79 17.90 15.86
CA ILE A 11 0.63 17.41 15.10
C ILE A 11 -0.22 16.43 15.93
N ARG A 12 0.41 15.53 16.70
CA ARG A 12 -0.32 14.64 17.62
C ARG A 12 -1.11 15.44 18.63
N ASP A 13 -0.50 16.48 19.21
CA ASP A 13 -1.12 17.35 20.21
C ASP A 13 -2.34 18.07 19.65
N TYR A 14 -2.26 18.58 18.41
CA TYR A 14 -3.40 19.12 17.67
C TYR A 14 -4.55 18.10 17.53
N PHE A 15 -4.23 16.82 17.29
CA PHE A 15 -5.23 15.76 17.09
C PHE A 15 -5.66 15.01 18.36
N GLN A 16 -5.19 15.36 19.56
CA GLN A 16 -5.49 14.61 20.79
C GLN A 16 -7.00 14.46 21.10
N GLY A 17 -7.86 15.31 20.54
CA GLY A 17 -9.32 15.23 20.67
C GLY A 17 -10.05 14.45 19.58
N ARG A 18 -9.35 13.99 18.53
CA ARG A 18 -9.96 13.29 17.39
C ARG A 18 -9.66 11.79 17.43
N THR A 19 -10.72 10.97 17.46
CA THR A 19 -10.62 9.49 17.48
C THR A 19 -10.55 8.85 16.09
N ASP A 20 -10.80 9.64 15.05
CA ASP A 20 -10.80 9.27 13.63
C ASP A 20 -9.42 9.42 12.97
N VAL A 21 -8.40 9.81 13.75
CA VAL A 21 -7.04 10.02 13.29
C VAL A 21 -6.19 8.75 13.44
N VAL A 22 -5.49 8.36 12.37
CA VAL A 22 -4.58 7.20 12.36
C VAL A 22 -3.22 7.59 11.79
N GLU A 23 -2.16 7.28 12.53
CA GLU A 23 -0.77 7.43 12.08
C GLU A 23 -0.35 6.26 11.17
N LYS A 24 0.23 6.56 10.01
CA LYS A 24 0.80 5.56 9.08
C LYS A 24 2.17 5.97 8.58
N LYS A 25 3.15 5.07 8.71
CA LYS A 25 4.47 5.23 8.09
C LYS A 25 4.35 4.94 6.59
N MET A 26 4.46 5.97 5.76
CA MET A 26 4.37 5.87 4.30
C MET A 26 5.12 7.03 3.64
N PHE A 27 5.40 6.89 2.34
CA PHE A 27 6.14 7.90 1.56
C PHE A 27 7.51 8.30 2.11
N GLY A 28 8.15 7.43 2.90
CA GLY A 28 9.45 7.72 3.52
C GLY A 28 9.37 8.55 4.81
N GLY A 29 8.17 8.83 5.32
CA GLY A 29 7.95 9.60 6.55
C GLY A 29 6.72 9.11 7.35
N LEU A 30 6.03 10.05 8.02
CA LEU A 30 4.87 9.78 8.86
C LEU A 30 3.65 10.52 8.33
N CYS A 31 2.51 9.87 8.16
CA CYS A 31 1.29 10.51 7.69
C CYS A 31 0.14 10.34 8.68
N PHE A 32 -0.67 11.38 8.81
CA PHE A 32 -1.88 11.42 9.62
C PHE A 32 -3.09 11.25 8.70
N MET A 33 -3.86 10.22 8.98
CA MET A 33 -5.06 9.86 8.24
C MET A 33 -6.29 10.29 9.02
N VAL A 34 -7.20 11.05 8.42
CA VAL A 34 -8.50 11.45 8.98
C VAL A 34 -9.57 10.77 8.14
N HIS A 35 -10.52 10.05 8.73
CA HIS A 35 -11.56 9.31 7.99
C HIS A 35 -11.01 8.41 6.85
N ASP A 36 -9.87 7.72 7.10
CA ASP A 36 -9.13 6.92 6.10
C ASP A 36 -8.58 7.70 4.88
N HIS A 37 -8.68 9.02 4.87
CA HIS A 37 -8.07 9.92 3.92
C HIS A 37 -6.78 10.49 4.49
N MET A 38 -5.72 10.56 3.69
CA MET A 38 -4.51 11.25 4.14
C MET A 38 -4.86 12.73 4.30
N CYS A 39 -4.57 13.31 5.46
CA CYS A 39 -4.81 14.71 5.80
C CYS A 39 -3.51 15.50 5.67
N CYS A 40 -2.49 15.08 6.41
CA CYS A 40 -1.16 15.64 6.29
C CYS A 40 -0.11 14.56 6.55
N GLY A 41 1.16 14.89 6.29
CA GLY A 41 2.28 14.03 6.67
C GLY A 41 3.58 14.79 6.74
N LEU A 42 4.56 14.19 7.36
CA LEU A 42 5.91 14.70 7.51
C LEU A 42 6.86 13.90 6.64
N LEU A 43 7.71 14.60 5.91
CA LEU A 43 8.81 14.03 5.14
C LEU A 43 10.08 14.80 5.47
N GLY A 44 11.00 14.19 6.22
CA GLY A 44 12.10 14.93 6.81
C GLY A 44 11.57 16.02 7.75
N ASN A 45 11.83 17.29 7.42
CA ASN A 45 11.39 18.42 8.23
C ASN A 45 10.21 19.17 7.62
N ASP A 46 9.70 18.69 6.48
CA ASP A 46 8.66 19.37 5.72
C ASP A 46 7.29 18.73 5.95
N LEU A 47 6.24 19.54 5.83
CA LEU A 47 4.85 19.10 5.91
C LEU A 47 4.28 18.88 4.51
N MET A 48 3.87 17.67 4.21
CA MET A 48 2.94 17.37 3.13
C MET A 48 1.52 17.71 3.57
N ALA A 49 0.93 18.74 2.99
CA ALA A 49 -0.41 19.23 3.32
C ALA A 49 -1.40 18.89 2.20
N ARG A 50 -2.46 18.13 2.50
CA ARG A 50 -3.54 17.84 1.55
C ARG A 50 -4.66 18.87 1.67
N ILE A 51 -4.55 19.92 0.89
CA ILE A 51 -5.50 21.04 0.87
C ILE A 51 -6.64 20.88 -0.14
N GLY A 52 -6.56 19.86 -1.01
CA GLY A 52 -7.54 19.66 -2.07
C GLY A 52 -7.26 20.50 -3.32
N PRO A 53 -7.92 20.18 -4.44
CA PRO A 53 -7.68 20.86 -5.71
C PRO A 53 -8.21 22.30 -5.71
N ASP A 54 -9.21 22.57 -4.89
CA ASP A 54 -9.81 23.89 -4.74
C ASP A 54 -8.84 24.78 -3.96
N HIS A 55 -8.61 26.00 -4.46
CA HIS A 55 -7.63 26.95 -3.90
C HIS A 55 -6.17 26.46 -3.86
N TYR A 56 -5.83 25.40 -4.60
CA TYR A 56 -4.47 24.87 -4.65
C TYR A 56 -3.43 25.94 -5.05
N GLU A 57 -3.73 26.75 -6.07
CA GLU A 57 -2.82 27.81 -6.53
C GLU A 57 -2.70 28.96 -5.53
N GLU A 58 -3.78 29.31 -4.83
CA GLU A 58 -3.77 30.34 -3.79
C GLU A 58 -2.90 29.92 -2.61
N HIS A 59 -3.04 28.66 -2.17
CA HIS A 59 -2.21 28.11 -1.11
C HIS A 59 -0.76 27.90 -1.55
N LEU A 60 -0.51 27.61 -2.82
CA LEU A 60 0.84 27.50 -3.37
C LEU A 60 1.56 28.86 -3.41
N ALA A 61 0.81 29.97 -3.47
CA ALA A 61 1.36 31.32 -3.41
C ALA A 61 1.73 31.76 -1.98
N LEU A 62 1.38 30.98 -0.95
CA LEU A 62 1.76 31.27 0.43
C LEU A 62 3.26 31.06 0.64
N PRO A 63 3.89 31.81 1.57
CA PRO A 63 5.29 31.61 1.92
C PRO A 63 5.59 30.16 2.28
N HIS A 64 6.76 29.67 1.87
CA HIS A 64 7.27 28.32 2.17
C HIS A 64 6.46 27.15 1.60
N ALA A 65 5.42 27.41 0.79
CA ALA A 65 4.67 26.38 0.08
C ALA A 65 5.30 26.07 -1.28
N LYS A 66 5.44 24.78 -1.60
CA LYS A 66 6.00 24.28 -2.87
C LYS A 66 5.16 23.13 -3.43
N PRO A 67 5.16 22.92 -4.76
CA PRO A 67 4.47 21.79 -5.35
C PRO A 67 5.04 20.47 -4.84
N MET A 68 4.19 19.48 -4.56
CA MET A 68 4.66 18.15 -4.20
C MET A 68 5.05 17.35 -5.46
N GLU A 69 6.35 17.09 -5.65
CA GLU A 69 6.89 16.41 -6.85
C GLU A 69 7.19 14.91 -6.68
N PHE A 70 6.81 14.32 -5.54
CA PHE A 70 7.22 12.96 -5.12
C PHE A 70 6.97 11.82 -6.13
N THR A 71 6.02 11.97 -7.06
CA THR A 71 5.62 10.91 -8.01
C THR A 71 5.99 11.19 -9.47
N GLY A 72 6.81 12.21 -9.77
CA GLY A 72 7.15 12.61 -11.14
C GLY A 72 5.97 13.17 -11.94
N ARG A 73 4.81 13.34 -11.29
CA ARG A 73 3.61 14.03 -11.77
C ARG A 73 3.09 14.89 -10.63
N PRO A 74 2.82 16.19 -10.85
CA PRO A 74 2.22 17.05 -9.84
C PRO A 74 0.86 16.48 -9.42
N MET A 75 0.71 16.16 -8.13
CA MET A 75 -0.58 15.78 -7.57
C MET A 75 -1.34 17.06 -7.21
N LYS A 76 -2.34 17.43 -8.01
CA LYS A 76 -3.22 18.55 -7.67
C LYS A 76 -3.85 18.32 -6.30
N GLY A 77 -3.68 19.29 -5.41
CA GLY A 77 -4.26 19.30 -4.06
C GLY A 77 -3.41 18.74 -2.93
N ILE A 78 -2.13 18.46 -3.18
CA ILE A 78 -1.14 18.23 -2.12
C ILE A 78 0.07 19.13 -2.39
N LEU A 79 0.48 19.91 -1.39
CA LEU A 79 1.68 20.73 -1.43
C LEU A 79 2.64 20.34 -0.31
N THR A 80 3.88 20.77 -0.44
CA THR A 80 4.91 20.67 0.60
C THR A 80 5.08 22.04 1.24
N VAL A 81 5.07 22.13 2.56
CA VAL A 81 5.43 23.32 3.34
C VAL A 81 6.79 23.07 3.98
N GLU A 82 7.73 23.96 3.74
CA GLU A 82 9.09 23.87 4.29
C GLU A 82 9.09 24.19 5.79
N ALA A 83 10.11 23.68 6.49
CA ALA A 83 10.27 23.83 7.94
C ALA A 83 10.14 25.28 8.45
N GLU A 84 10.60 26.27 7.67
CA GLU A 84 10.50 27.69 8.02
C GLU A 84 9.05 28.18 8.13
N GLY A 85 8.14 27.61 7.33
CA GLY A 85 6.71 27.89 7.39
C GLY A 85 5.96 27.11 8.48
N LEU A 86 6.69 26.36 9.31
CA LEU A 86 6.16 25.50 10.37
C LEU A 86 6.81 25.78 11.73
N ALA A 87 7.57 26.88 11.84
CA ALA A 87 8.32 27.22 13.04
C ALA A 87 7.39 27.43 14.24
N GLU A 88 6.32 28.21 14.07
CA GLU A 88 5.33 28.50 15.11
C GLU A 88 4.15 27.52 15.07
N ASP A 89 3.55 27.24 16.24
CA ASP A 89 2.38 26.37 16.35
C ASP A 89 1.20 26.89 15.55
N ALA A 90 1.02 28.22 15.54
CA ALA A 90 -0.05 28.86 14.78
C ALA A 90 0.07 28.59 13.27
N ASP A 91 1.28 28.62 12.72
CA ASP A 91 1.52 28.39 11.28
C ASP A 91 1.27 26.93 10.93
N LEU A 92 1.81 26.01 11.74
CA LEU A 92 1.58 24.57 11.60
C LEU A 92 0.08 24.25 11.67
N PHE A 93 -0.62 24.77 12.67
CA PHE A 93 -2.05 24.50 12.86
C PHE A 93 -2.90 25.10 11.75
N ALA A 94 -2.56 26.29 11.24
CA ALA A 94 -3.26 26.88 10.10
C ALA A 94 -3.15 26.00 8.84
N TRP A 95 -2.02 25.31 8.64
CA TRP A 95 -1.89 24.33 7.57
C TRP A 95 -2.72 23.06 7.81
N ILE A 96 -2.71 22.54 9.04
CA ILE A 96 -3.50 21.35 9.39
C ILE A 96 -5.00 21.65 9.28
N ASP A 97 -5.47 22.82 9.73
CA ASP A 97 -6.86 23.27 9.62
C ASP A 97 -7.34 23.25 8.17
N ARG A 98 -6.53 23.74 7.22
CA ARG A 98 -6.84 23.68 5.78
C ARG A 98 -6.97 22.23 5.30
N CYS A 99 -6.08 21.35 5.75
CA CYS A 99 -6.14 19.93 5.38
C CYS A 99 -7.39 19.25 5.93
N VAL A 100 -7.71 19.51 7.19
CA VAL A 100 -8.87 18.97 7.89
C VAL A 100 -10.15 19.47 7.23
N ALA A 101 -10.26 20.77 6.96
CA ALA A 101 -11.41 21.36 6.28
C ALA A 101 -11.68 20.70 4.93
N PHE A 102 -10.65 20.38 4.15
CA PHE A 102 -10.82 19.64 2.90
C PHE A 102 -11.18 18.17 3.15
N VAL A 103 -10.45 17.46 4.01
CA VAL A 103 -10.68 16.02 4.22
C VAL A 103 -12.05 15.72 4.80
N ASP A 104 -12.58 16.57 5.68
CA ASP A 104 -13.92 16.42 6.25
C ASP A 104 -15.03 16.58 5.21
N THR A 105 -14.76 17.19 4.04
CA THR A 105 -15.71 17.25 2.91
C THR A 105 -15.73 15.98 2.06
N LEU A 106 -14.71 15.12 2.20
CA LEU A 106 -14.59 13.94 1.35
C LEU A 106 -15.60 12.87 1.75
N PRO A 107 -16.24 12.18 0.79
CA PRO A 107 -17.11 11.08 1.12
C PRO A 107 -16.32 9.96 1.81
N PRO A 108 -16.97 9.16 2.69
CA PRO A 108 -16.34 8.00 3.30
C PRO A 108 -15.73 7.12 2.20
N LYS A 109 -14.48 6.70 2.39
CA LYS A 109 -13.90 5.71 1.48
C LYS A 109 -14.77 4.47 1.54
N ALA A 110 -15.26 4.04 0.37
CA ALA A 110 -15.90 2.74 0.25
C ALA A 110 -14.97 1.71 0.92
N PRO A 111 -15.51 0.82 1.77
CA PRO A 111 -14.69 -0.12 2.52
C PRO A 111 -13.82 -0.86 1.51
N LYS A 112 -12.51 -0.64 1.59
CA LYS A 112 -11.57 -1.45 0.82
C LYS A 112 -11.90 -2.87 1.27
N LYS A 113 -12.37 -3.72 0.34
CA LYS A 113 -12.45 -5.17 0.60
C LYS A 113 -11.12 -5.52 1.20
N SER A 114 -11.09 -5.76 2.51
CA SER A 114 -9.86 -6.07 3.22
C SER A 114 -9.31 -7.25 2.44
N ARG A 115 -8.20 -7.06 1.74
CA ARG A 115 -7.47 -8.21 1.21
C ARG A 115 -6.92 -8.83 2.47
N LYS A 116 -7.76 -9.66 3.13
CA LYS A 116 -7.37 -10.48 4.26
C LYS A 116 -6.03 -11.04 3.83
N SER A 117 -5.00 -10.83 4.66
CA SER A 117 -3.84 -11.68 4.63
C SER A 117 -4.36 -13.09 4.35
N ARG A 118 -3.96 -13.67 3.21
CA ARG A 118 -4.36 -15.03 2.83
C ARG A 118 -3.69 -15.97 3.81
N THR A 119 -4.25 -16.03 5.01
CA THR A 119 -4.24 -17.19 5.88
C THR A 119 -5.60 -17.82 5.69
N SER A 120 -5.82 -18.33 4.48
CA SER A 120 -6.88 -19.30 4.22
C SER A 120 -6.18 -20.61 3.90
N ALA A 121 -6.10 -21.47 4.92
CA ALA A 121 -5.77 -22.86 4.74
C ALA A 121 -6.64 -23.47 3.61
N ARG A 122 -6.02 -24.37 2.84
CA ARG A 122 -6.57 -25.25 1.80
C ARG A 122 -6.71 -24.63 0.40
N SER A 123 -5.58 -24.51 -0.30
CA SER A 123 -5.33 -24.76 -1.74
C SER A 123 -3.98 -24.19 -2.19
N ASP A 124 -3.46 -23.15 -1.51
CA ASP A 124 -2.21 -22.45 -1.88
C ASP A 124 -0.92 -23.23 -1.53
N ASP A 125 -0.97 -24.22 -0.62
CA ASP A 125 0.22 -24.96 -0.17
C ASP A 125 0.68 -26.07 -1.12
N ALA A 126 -0.22 -26.60 -1.96
CA ALA A 126 0.08 -27.76 -2.82
C ALA A 126 1.29 -27.53 -3.73
N PHE A 127 1.56 -26.28 -4.12
CA PHE A 127 2.61 -25.90 -5.07
C PHE A 127 3.60 -24.88 -4.51
N ALA A 128 3.65 -24.69 -3.19
CA ALA A 128 4.47 -23.66 -2.54
C ALA A 128 5.98 -23.78 -2.85
N GLY A 129 6.48 -25.00 -3.13
CA GLY A 129 7.89 -25.26 -3.48
C GLY A 129 8.29 -24.97 -4.94
N LEU A 130 7.34 -24.54 -5.78
CA LEU A 130 7.57 -24.23 -7.20
C LEU A 130 7.93 -22.75 -7.42
N SER A 131 8.72 -22.50 -8.46
CA SER A 131 9.04 -21.14 -8.91
C SER A 131 7.77 -20.40 -9.36
N ALA A 132 7.80 -19.05 -9.34
CA ALA A 132 6.67 -18.25 -9.79
C ALA A 132 6.24 -18.56 -11.25
N PRO A 133 7.15 -18.79 -12.22
CA PRO A 133 6.77 -19.25 -13.56
C PRO A 133 6.00 -20.57 -13.57
N ALA A 134 6.47 -21.58 -12.83
CA ALA A 134 5.83 -22.89 -12.76
C ALA A 134 4.42 -22.83 -12.14
N ARG A 135 4.25 -22.07 -11.05
CA ARG A 135 2.93 -21.85 -10.43
C ARG A 135 1.95 -21.16 -11.38
N ARG A 136 2.43 -20.16 -12.14
CA ARG A 136 1.61 -19.47 -13.14
C ARG A 136 1.23 -20.38 -14.30
N ALA A 137 2.15 -21.23 -14.76
CA ALA A 137 1.90 -22.19 -15.82
C ALA A 137 0.78 -23.17 -15.45
N LEU A 138 0.81 -23.73 -14.23
CA LEU A 138 -0.24 -24.60 -13.71
C LEU A 138 -1.59 -23.90 -13.59
N ALA A 139 -1.61 -22.69 -13.01
CA ALA A 139 -2.84 -21.91 -12.88
C ALA A 139 -3.48 -21.58 -14.24
N ASN A 140 -2.66 -21.21 -15.24
CA ASN A 140 -3.12 -20.95 -16.60
C ASN A 140 -3.65 -22.22 -17.30
N ALA A 141 -3.13 -23.39 -16.93
CA ALA A 141 -3.62 -24.68 -17.39
C ALA A 141 -4.88 -25.16 -16.62
N GLY A 142 -5.39 -24.37 -15.67
CA GLY A 142 -6.54 -24.73 -14.83
C GLY A 142 -6.21 -25.67 -13.68
N ILE A 143 -4.93 -25.96 -13.44
CA ILE A 143 -4.46 -26.88 -12.41
C ILE A 143 -4.29 -26.11 -11.10
N ASN A 144 -5.34 -26.13 -10.28
CA ASN A 144 -5.38 -25.38 -9.03
C ASN A 144 -5.22 -26.27 -7.79
N THR A 145 -5.29 -27.60 -7.95
CA THR A 145 -5.18 -28.57 -6.85
C THR A 145 -4.34 -29.80 -7.23
N LEU A 146 -3.89 -30.57 -6.24
CA LEU A 146 -3.20 -31.85 -6.47
C LEU A 146 -4.10 -32.86 -7.20
N LYS A 147 -5.42 -32.81 -6.96
CA LYS A 147 -6.41 -33.65 -7.66
C LYS A 147 -6.58 -33.25 -9.12
N ASP A 148 -6.38 -31.98 -9.47
CA ASP A 148 -6.38 -31.56 -10.88
C ASP A 148 -5.08 -32.04 -11.53
N LEU A 149 -3.95 -31.87 -10.85
CA LEU A 149 -2.64 -32.29 -11.32
C LEU A 149 -2.55 -33.81 -11.56
N SER A 150 -3.21 -34.62 -10.71
CA SER A 150 -3.23 -36.08 -10.84
C SER A 150 -3.96 -36.58 -12.10
N ARG A 151 -4.64 -35.70 -12.84
CA ARG A 151 -5.30 -36.01 -14.12
C ARG A 151 -4.38 -35.80 -15.33
N TYR A 152 -3.16 -35.36 -15.10
CA TYR A 152 -2.17 -35.12 -16.14
C TYR A 152 -1.03 -36.13 -15.99
N SER A 153 -0.35 -36.40 -17.09
CA SER A 153 0.93 -37.09 -17.12
C SER A 153 2.09 -36.09 -16.97
N GLN A 154 3.27 -36.58 -16.59
CA GLN A 154 4.48 -35.75 -16.50
C GLN A 154 4.80 -35.07 -17.85
N ALA A 155 4.57 -35.79 -18.95
CA ALA A 155 4.81 -35.28 -20.30
C ALA A 155 3.89 -34.10 -20.66
N GLU A 156 2.63 -34.12 -20.23
CA GLU A 156 1.69 -33.01 -20.43
C GLU A 156 2.07 -31.79 -19.60
N ILE A 157 2.54 -32.00 -18.37
CA ILE A 157 3.02 -30.92 -17.52
C ILE A 157 4.28 -30.27 -18.08
N LEU A 158 5.22 -31.03 -18.65
CA LEU A 158 6.41 -30.49 -19.29
C LEU A 158 6.12 -29.69 -20.57
N LYS A 159 4.96 -29.91 -21.21
CA LYS A 159 4.54 -29.09 -22.36
C LYS A 159 4.05 -27.70 -21.95
N LEU A 160 3.78 -27.46 -20.66
CA LEU A 160 3.32 -26.15 -20.20
C LEU A 160 4.47 -25.13 -20.22
N HIS A 161 4.19 -23.95 -20.79
CA HIS A 161 5.16 -22.87 -20.90
C HIS A 161 5.58 -22.36 -19.51
N GLY A 162 6.84 -22.59 -19.14
CA GLY A 162 7.39 -22.25 -17.82
C GLY A 162 7.64 -23.46 -16.89
N MET A 163 7.35 -24.68 -17.36
CA MET A 163 7.67 -25.93 -16.66
C MET A 163 8.98 -26.52 -17.17
N GLY A 164 9.98 -26.57 -16.30
CA GLY A 164 11.26 -27.25 -16.58
C GLY A 164 11.32 -28.65 -15.97
N PRO A 165 12.25 -29.52 -16.42
CA PRO A 165 12.44 -30.86 -15.87
C PRO A 165 12.71 -30.86 -14.35
N SER A 166 13.30 -29.78 -13.83
CA SER A 166 13.53 -29.59 -12.39
C SER A 166 12.25 -29.38 -11.56
N SER A 167 11.10 -29.16 -12.20
CA SER A 167 9.81 -29.00 -11.52
C SER A 167 9.11 -30.33 -11.25
N ILE A 168 9.37 -31.37 -12.05
CA ILE A 168 8.71 -32.67 -11.95
C ILE A 168 8.94 -33.35 -10.59
N PRO A 169 10.18 -33.46 -10.06
CA PRO A 169 10.40 -34.11 -8.76
C PRO A 169 9.65 -33.42 -7.61
N LYS A 170 9.47 -32.10 -7.70
CA LYS A 170 8.74 -31.32 -6.69
C LYS A 170 7.23 -31.59 -6.76
N LEU A 171 6.69 -31.74 -7.96
CA LEU A 171 5.29 -32.08 -8.19
C LEU A 171 4.98 -33.52 -7.78
N GLU A 172 5.85 -34.46 -8.10
CA GLU A 172 5.72 -35.86 -7.65
C GLU A 172 5.72 -35.95 -6.13
N LYS A 173 6.63 -35.23 -5.46
CA LYS A 173 6.65 -35.14 -4.00
C LYS A 173 5.33 -34.57 -3.47
N ALA A 174 4.86 -33.46 -4.03
CA ALA A 174 3.61 -32.82 -3.59
C ALA A 174 2.39 -33.74 -3.80
N LEU A 175 2.30 -34.44 -4.92
CA LEU A 175 1.26 -35.45 -5.19
C LEU A 175 1.33 -36.58 -4.16
N ARG A 176 2.53 -37.13 -3.92
CA ARG A 176 2.74 -38.23 -2.96
C ARG A 176 2.36 -37.83 -1.54
N ASP A 177 2.77 -36.65 -1.08
CA ASP A 177 2.43 -36.10 0.24
C ASP A 177 0.90 -35.90 0.37
N GLY A 178 0.21 -35.67 -0.76
CA GLY A 178 -1.26 -35.58 -0.84
C GLY A 178 -1.98 -36.89 -1.14
N GLY A 179 -1.28 -38.02 -1.26
CA GLY A 179 -1.88 -39.33 -1.58
C GLY A 179 -2.31 -39.50 -3.04
N PHE A 180 -1.75 -38.72 -3.96
CA PHE A 180 -1.99 -38.79 -5.41
C PHE A 180 -0.74 -39.20 -6.18
N SER A 181 -0.90 -39.54 -7.45
CA SER A 181 0.16 -39.70 -8.43
C SER A 181 -0.25 -39.02 -9.75
N PHE A 182 0.69 -38.84 -10.67
CA PHE A 182 0.33 -38.52 -12.06
C PHE A 182 -0.47 -39.69 -12.67
N GLN A 183 -1.22 -39.39 -13.74
CA GLN A 183 -1.93 -40.39 -14.54
C GLN A 183 -0.94 -41.23 -15.38
#